data_AF-A0A3E4YLC8-F1
#
_entry.id   AF-A0A3E4YLC8-F1
#
_cell.length_a   1.000
_cell.length_b   1.000
_cell.length_c   1.000
_cell.angle_alpha   90.00
_cell.angle_beta   90.00
_cell.angle_gamma   90.00
#
_symmetry.space_group_name_H-M   'P 1'
#
loop_
_entity.id
_entity.type
_entity.pdbx_description
1 polymer ?
#
loop_
_entity_poly.entity_id
_entity_poly.type
_entity_poly.pdbx_seq_one_letter_code
_entity_poly.pdbx_strand_id
1 'polypeptide(L)'
;MKDGKFKQLILDAYKKSSKGNLVGILYNAVSTYGFSDMKDIDGFVKNCNPDMLYLKSKFTGNEIDVYEWELENYKVKESENTIYIKCKNKMEVALMY
;
A
#
# COMPACT_ATOMS: atom_id res chain seq x y z
N MET A 1 -4.99 -10.90 16.60
CA MET A 1 -4.46 -11.37 15.29
C MET A 1 -3.58 -10.25 14.76
N LYS A 2 -2.31 -10.50 14.45
CA LYS A 2 -1.47 -9.52 13.73
C LYS A 2 -2.14 -9.24 12.38
N ASP A 3 -2.24 -7.96 12.03
CA ASP A 3 -3.27 -7.39 11.17
C ASP A 3 -3.20 -7.88 9.72
N GLY A 4 -4.07 -8.83 9.34
CA GLY A 4 -4.23 -9.25 7.94
C GLY A 4 -4.61 -8.11 7.01
N LYS A 5 -5.14 -7.01 7.56
CA LYS A 5 -5.56 -5.82 6.82
C LYS A 5 -4.38 -5.12 6.13
N PHE A 6 -3.25 -4.95 6.82
CA PHE A 6 -2.08 -4.30 6.23
C PHE A 6 -1.50 -5.13 5.07
N LYS A 7 -1.39 -6.45 5.28
CA LYS A 7 -0.98 -7.38 4.22
C LYS A 7 -1.93 -7.33 3.02
N GLN A 8 -3.24 -7.32 3.25
CA GLN A 8 -4.21 -7.23 2.17
C GLN A 8 -4.13 -5.88 1.42
N LEU A 9 -3.93 -4.76 2.13
CA LEU A 9 -3.68 -3.46 1.52
C LEU A 9 -2.47 -3.50 0.58
N ILE A 10 -1.36 -4.10 1.00
CA ILE A 10 -0.16 -4.25 0.17
C ILE A 10 -0.48 -5.04 -1.11
N LEU A 11 -1.14 -6.19 -0.98
CA LEU A 11 -1.48 -7.04 -2.12
C LEU A 11 -2.44 -6.33 -3.10
N ASP A 12 -3.45 -5.65 -2.58
CA ASP A 12 -4.41 -4.91 -3.39
C ASP A 12 -3.71 -3.75 -4.12
N ALA A 13 -2.93 -2.95 -3.40
CA ALA A 13 -2.19 -1.83 -3.98
C ALA A 13 -1.17 -2.30 -5.02
N TYR A 14 -0.45 -3.39 -4.77
CA TYR A 14 0.48 -3.99 -5.74
C TYR A 14 -0.26 -4.40 -7.02
N LYS A 15 -1.40 -5.10 -6.90
CA LYS A 15 -2.23 -5.46 -8.07
C LYS A 15 -2.69 -4.22 -8.83
N LYS A 16 -3.07 -3.13 -8.15
CA LYS A 16 -3.47 -1.87 -8.79
C LYS A 16 -2.31 -1.12 -9.44
N SER A 17 -1.11 -1.22 -8.88
CA SER A 17 0.10 -0.61 -9.45
C SER A 17 0.45 -1.12 -10.84
N SER A 18 0.03 -2.35 -11.19
CA SER A 18 0.22 -2.91 -12.53
C SER A 18 -0.47 -2.09 -13.64
N LYS A 19 -1.47 -1.26 -13.31
CA LYS A 19 -2.09 -0.31 -14.25
C LYS A 19 -1.24 0.94 -14.51
N GLY A 20 -0.15 1.14 -13.78
CA GLY A 20 0.88 2.14 -14.05
C GLY A 20 0.76 3.47 -13.28
N ASN A 21 -0.42 3.79 -12.72
CA ASN A 21 -0.65 5.09 -12.07
C ASN A 21 -0.46 5.09 -10.55
N LEU A 22 -0.07 3.96 -9.96
CA LEU A 22 0.22 3.86 -8.54
C LEU A 22 1.65 3.38 -8.35
N VAL A 23 2.44 4.15 -7.61
CA VAL A 23 3.77 3.73 -7.12
C VAL A 23 3.59 3.21 -5.71
N GLY A 24 4.22 2.08 -5.40
CA GLY A 24 4.33 1.59 -4.03
C GLY A 24 5.75 1.19 -3.70
N ILE A 25 6.14 1.45 -2.45
CA ILE A 25 7.44 1.06 -1.89
C ILE A 25 7.18 0.42 -0.53
N LEU A 26 7.71 -0.78 -0.33
CA LEU A 26 7.68 -1.49 0.95
C LEU A 26 8.98 -1.26 1.69
N TYR A 27 8.84 -1.05 2.99
CA TYR A 27 9.96 -0.96 3.92
C TYR A 27 9.79 -2.04 4.98
N ASN A 28 10.93 -2.58 5.39
CA ASN A 28 11.09 -3.33 6.63
C ASN A 28 12.37 -2.84 7.32
N ALA A 29 12.67 -3.42 8.48
CA ALA A 29 13.82 -3.04 9.30
C ALA A 29 15.20 -3.09 8.59
N VAL A 30 15.33 -3.82 7.48
CA VAL A 30 16.63 -4.10 6.84
C VAL A 30 16.71 -3.73 5.36
N SER A 31 15.59 -3.37 4.73
CA SER A 31 15.51 -3.26 3.27
C SER A 31 14.28 -2.49 2.78
N THR A 32 14.42 -1.97 1.57
CA THR A 32 13.38 -1.21 0.86
C THR A 32 13.20 -1.81 -0.52
N TYR A 33 11.95 -1.98 -0.95
CA TYR A 33 11.62 -2.56 -2.26
C TYR A 33 10.50 -1.80 -2.95
N GLY A 34 10.76 -1.33 -4.16
CA GLY A 34 9.71 -0.80 -5.03
C GLY A 34 8.84 -1.91 -5.60
N PHE A 35 7.55 -1.64 -5.80
CA PHE A 35 6.65 -2.55 -6.49
C PHE A 35 7.16 -2.92 -7.89
N SER A 36 7.85 -2.01 -8.59
CA SER A 36 8.45 -2.27 -9.90
C SER A 36 9.52 -3.36 -9.89
N ASP A 37 10.21 -3.54 -8.77
CA ASP A 37 11.34 -4.46 -8.64
C ASP A 37 10.89 -5.84 -8.12
N MET A 38 9.62 -5.94 -7.72
CA MET A 38 9.08 -7.12 -7.07
C MET A 38 8.47 -8.07 -8.11
N LYS A 39 8.92 -9.33 -8.12
CA LYS A 39 8.36 -10.39 -8.97
C LYS A 39 7.35 -11.28 -8.24
N ASP A 40 7.51 -11.41 -6.92
CA ASP A 40 6.68 -12.26 -6.06
C ASP A 40 6.30 -11.48 -4.78
N ILE A 41 5.16 -10.78 -4.84
CA ILE A 41 4.63 -10.00 -3.72
C ILE A 41 4.12 -10.89 -2.58
N ASP A 42 3.51 -12.03 -2.91
CA ASP A 42 2.94 -12.95 -1.92
C ASP A 42 4.03 -13.59 -1.07
N GLY A 43 5.12 -14.05 -1.72
CA GLY A 43 6.31 -14.54 -1.03
C GLY A 43 6.99 -13.46 -0.19
N PHE A 44 7.04 -12.22 -0.69
CA PHE A 44 7.62 -11.09 0.03
C PHE A 44 6.86 -10.77 1.33
N VAL A 45 5.55 -10.56 1.25
CA VAL A 45 4.71 -10.22 2.42
C VAL A 45 4.66 -11.35 3.46
N LYS A 46 4.90 -12.59 3.04
CA LYS A 46 4.99 -13.76 3.92
C LYS A 46 6.33 -13.82 4.68
N ASN A 47 7.44 -13.52 4.01
CA ASN A 47 8.78 -13.81 4.53
C ASN A 47 9.54 -12.58 5.03
N CYS A 48 9.24 -11.40 4.51
CA CYS A 48 10.02 -10.18 4.74
C CYS A 48 9.41 -9.21 5.75
N ASN A 49 8.22 -9.53 6.30
CA ASN A 49 7.51 -8.77 7.34
C ASN A 49 7.63 -7.25 7.19
N PRO A 50 7.09 -6.66 6.10
CA PRO A 50 7.07 -5.22 5.93
C PRO A 50 6.29 -4.56 7.07
N ASP A 51 6.79 -3.43 7.55
CA ASP A 51 6.20 -2.63 8.63
C ASP A 51 5.71 -1.26 8.15
N MET A 52 6.13 -0.82 6.96
CA MET A 52 5.65 0.41 6.34
C MET A 52 5.46 0.25 4.82
N LEU A 53 4.37 0.82 4.32
CA LEU A 53 4.04 0.92 2.91
C LEU A 53 3.93 2.41 2.54
N TYR A 54 4.76 2.87 1.62
CA TYR A 54 4.57 4.13 0.92
C TYR A 54 3.73 3.89 -0.33
N LEU A 55 2.75 4.76 -0.58
CA LEU A 55 2.00 4.80 -1.83
C LEU A 55 1.94 6.22 -2.38
N LYS A 56 2.01 6.33 -3.70
CA LYS A 56 1.80 7.58 -4.44
C LYS A 56 0.95 7.36 -5.67
N SER A 57 -0.13 8.13 -5.78
CA SER A 57 -0.87 8.27 -7.03
C SER A 57 -0.10 9.17 -7.99
N LYS A 58 0.26 8.65 -9.17
CA LYS A 58 0.83 9.47 -10.26
C LYS A 58 -0.21 10.38 -10.90
N PHE A 59 -1.50 10.05 -10.75
CA PHE A 59 -2.59 10.80 -11.37
C PHE A 59 -2.90 12.09 -10.59
N THR A 60 -3.06 11.99 -9.27
CA THR A 60 -3.40 13.14 -8.43
C THR A 60 -2.19 13.74 -7.71
N GLY A 61 -1.07 13.02 -7.66
CA GLY A 61 0.11 13.40 -6.87
C GLY A 61 -0.03 13.10 -5.37
N ASN A 62 -1.19 12.63 -4.91
CA ASN A 62 -1.41 12.27 -3.50
C ASN A 62 -0.48 11.13 -3.09
N GLU A 63 0.02 11.21 -1.86
CA GLU A 63 0.89 10.19 -1.28
C GLU A 63 0.62 9.98 0.20
N ILE A 64 1.00 8.82 0.70
CA ILE A 64 0.83 8.44 2.11
C ILE A 64 1.86 7.39 2.51
N ASP A 65 2.41 7.57 3.70
CA ASP A 65 3.13 6.54 4.46
C ASP A 65 2.16 5.84 5.41
N VAL A 66 2.08 4.51 5.30
CA VAL A 66 1.22 3.66 6.10
C VAL A 66 2.09 2.71 6.90
N TYR A 67 2.22 2.95 8.20
CA TYR A 67 2.79 1.97 9.11
C TYR A 67 1.74 0.91 9.48
N GLU A 68 2.16 -0.34 9.65
CA GLU A 68 1.27 -1.47 9.99
C GLU A 68 0.37 -1.13 11.19
N TRP A 69 0.95 -0.55 12.25
CA TRP A 69 0.24 -0.19 13.48
C TRP A 69 -0.61 1.09 13.37
N GLU A 70 -0.46 1.88 12.31
CA GLU A 70 -1.23 3.11 12.07
C GLU A 70 -2.47 2.87 11.22
N LEU A 71 -2.54 1.78 10.45
CA LEU A 71 -3.67 1.49 9.58
C LEU A 71 -4.94 1.25 10.40
N GLU A 72 -5.93 2.14 10.28
CA GLU A 72 -7.26 1.92 10.87
C GLU A 72 -8.14 1.15 9.87
N ASN A 73 -8.21 1.64 8.63
CA ASN A 73 -8.99 1.03 7.58
C ASN A 73 -8.50 1.39 6.19
N TYR A 74 -8.90 0.59 5.20
CA TYR A 74 -8.81 0.98 3.79
C TYR A 74 -10.01 0.42 3.02
N LYS A 75 -10.29 1.01 1.86
CA LYS A 75 -11.30 0.53 0.92
C LYS A 75 -10.83 0.73 -0.51
N VAL A 76 -11.03 -0.28 -1.35
CA VAL A 76 -10.79 -0.18 -2.79
C VAL A 76 -12.13 0.07 -3.47
N LYS A 77 -12.24 1.16 -4.22
CA LYS A 77 -13.45 1.52 -4.96
C LYS A 77 -13.17 1.48 -6.45
N GLU A 78 -13.44 0.32 -7.05
CA GLU A 78 -13.14 0.06 -8.47
C GLU A 78 -13.84 1.03 -9.43
N SER A 79 -15.07 1.45 -9.11
CA SER A 79 -15.83 2.41 -9.92
C SER A 79 -15.14 3.78 -10.04
N GLU A 80 -14.22 4.09 -9.13
CA GLU A 80 -13.47 5.35 -9.07
C GLU A 80 -11.97 5.14 -9.32
N ASN A 81 -11.54 3.90 -9.59
CA ASN A 81 -10.13 3.50 -9.61
C ASN A 81 -9.33 4.12 -8.44
N THR A 82 -9.88 4.05 -7.23
CA THR A 82 -9.31 4.74 -6.06
C THR A 82 -9.19 3.82 -4.85
N ILE A 83 -8.03 3.87 -4.19
CA ILE A 83 -7.83 3.30 -2.85
C ILE A 83 -7.95 4.44 -1.84
N TYR A 84 -8.87 4.30 -0.89
CA TYR A 84 -8.98 5.20 0.24
C TYR A 84 -8.31 4.56 1.45
N ILE A 85 -7.41 5.29 2.10
CA ILE A 85 -6.63 4.79 3.24
C ILE A 85 -6.84 5.74 4.42
N LYS A 86 -7.19 5.15 5.56
CA LYS A 86 -7.38 5.86 6.82
C LYS A 86 -6.38 5.34 7.84
N CYS A 87 -5.50 6.22 8.28
CA CYS A 87 -4.57 5.99 9.37
C CYS A 87 -5.01 6.73 10.64
N LYS A 88 -4.54 6.24 11.80
CA LYS A 88 -4.81 6.84 13.11
C LYS A 88 -4.43 8.31 13.12
N ASN A 89 -5.34 9.16 13.61
CA ASN A 89 -5.13 10.60 13.75
C ASN A 89 -4.77 11.36 12.45
N LYS A 90 -4.91 10.74 11.27
CA LYS A 90 -4.65 11.34 9.95
C LYS A 90 -5.95 11.46 9.16
N MET A 91 -6.07 12.41 8.24
CA MET A 91 -7.22 12.44 7.31
C MET A 91 -7.21 11.22 6.39
N GLU A 92 -8.38 10.79 5.91
CA GLU A 92 -8.45 9.73 4.88
C GLU A 92 -7.81 10.27 3.59
N VAL A 93 -6.89 9.50 3.00
CA VAL A 93 -6.21 9.85 1.75
C VAL A 93 -6.78 9.00 0.63
N ALA A 94 -7.13 9.66 -0.48
CA ALA A 94 -7.57 9.02 -1.72
C ALA A 94 -6.41 8.91 -2.72
N LEU A 95 -6.12 7.70 -3.16
CA LEU A 95 -5.06 7.38 -4.12
C LEU A 95 -5.68 6.79 -5.39
N MET A 96 -5.71 7.57 -6.46
CA MET A 96 -6.19 7.08 -7.77
C MET A 96 -5.11 6.22 -8.45
N TYR A 97 -5.51 5.13 -9.12
CA TYR A 97 -4.62 4.14 -9.76
C TYR A 97 -5.01 3.78 -11.20
#